data_AF-A0A5Q3L602-F1
#
_entry.id   AF-A0A5Q3L602-F1
#
_cell.length_a   1.000
_cell.length_b   1.000
_cell.length_c   1.000
_cell.angle_alpha   90.00
_cell.angle_beta   90.00
_cell.angle_gamma   90.00
#
_symmetry.space_group_name_H-M   'P 1'
#
loop_
_entity.id
_entity.type
_entity.pdbx_description
1 polymer ?
#
loop_
_entity_poly.entity_id
_entity_poly.type
_entity_poly.pdbx_seq_one_letter_code
_entity_poly.pdbx_strand_id
1 'polypeptide(L)'
;MFIEIQEAFEAIGAELFEEKRGNRFEIDIESRSNQELYRLRYPQFDDLYLEAMDVKPRDRHLVLDVAGTNLPISGRFLCGHDERHWFVAALPFHRKTTTVRGAMEALKPELVRREQKRKGVKHRRNRRKTAAYHRQGEWFFLPRPKMNANGAEVQGGVLVRGQGKPHRVEWIYHAPGGETFVRGAVSHPDHETIRFDVWHRVVQNQEPEPTPVAKPVTKMLYID
;
A
#
# COMPACT_ATOMS: atom_id res chain seq x y z
N MET A 1 -20.43 8.92 17.75
CA MET A 1 -19.75 10.23 17.75
C MET A 1 -18.98 10.28 16.46
N PHE A 2 -19.41 11.12 15.52
CA PHE A 2 -18.64 11.34 14.29
C PHE A 2 -17.42 12.18 14.68
N ILE A 3 -16.23 11.71 14.33
CA ILE A 3 -14.99 12.46 14.47
C ILE A 3 -14.85 13.26 13.19
N GLU A 4 -14.58 14.56 13.29
CA GLU A 4 -14.29 15.38 12.12
C GLU A 4 -13.07 14.81 11.37
N ILE A 5 -13.08 14.84 10.04
CA ILE A 5 -12.01 14.18 9.27
C ILE A 5 -10.63 14.73 9.63
N GLN A 6 -10.52 16.04 9.85
CA GLN A 6 -9.31 16.69 10.35
C GLN A 6 -8.82 16.07 11.67
N GLU A 7 -9.70 15.93 12.66
CA GLU A 7 -9.39 15.32 13.96
C GLU A 7 -8.94 13.86 13.81
N ALA A 8 -9.50 13.11 12.85
CA ALA A 8 -9.14 11.72 12.61
C ALA A 8 -7.70 11.57 12.06
N PHE A 9 -7.29 12.46 11.16
CA PHE A 9 -5.91 12.50 10.63
C PHE A 9 -4.93 12.99 11.71
N GLU A 10 -5.30 14.03 12.46
CA GLU A 10 -4.49 14.50 13.60
C GLU A 10 -4.31 13.41 14.67
N ALA A 11 -5.34 12.61 14.92
CA ALA A 11 -5.28 11.51 15.88
C ALA A 11 -4.27 10.42 15.50
N ILE A 12 -4.00 10.20 14.20
CA ILE A 12 -2.92 9.30 13.76
C ILE A 12 -1.56 10.00 13.69
N GLY A 13 -1.51 11.30 13.97
CA GLY A 13 -0.34 12.16 13.92
C GLY A 13 -0.03 12.67 12.52
N ALA A 14 -1.02 12.69 11.62
CA ALA A 14 -0.89 13.18 10.25
C ALA A 14 -1.47 14.59 10.12
N GLU A 15 -0.84 15.42 9.30
CA GLU A 15 -1.44 16.65 8.82
C GLU A 15 -2.35 16.36 7.62
N LEU A 16 -3.45 17.10 7.55
CA LEU A 16 -4.40 17.05 6.44
C LEU A 16 -4.57 18.45 5.84
N PHE A 17 -4.51 18.52 4.51
CA PHE A 17 -4.84 19.70 3.72
C PHE A 17 -6.01 19.39 2.80
N GLU A 18 -7.03 20.23 2.85
CA GLU A 18 -8.27 20.07 2.08
C GLU A 18 -8.41 21.20 1.06
N GLU A 19 -8.73 20.87 -0.19
CA GLU A 19 -9.04 21.85 -1.22
C GLU A 19 -10.23 21.44 -2.10
N LYS A 20 -11.04 22.41 -2.53
CA LYS A 20 -12.06 22.20 -3.57
C LYS A 20 -11.45 22.55 -4.92
N ARG A 21 -11.20 21.56 -5.76
CA ARG A 21 -10.58 21.75 -7.08
C ARG A 21 -10.95 20.65 -8.07
N GLY A 22 -11.34 21.05 -9.27
CA GLY A 22 -11.65 20.11 -10.34
C GLY A 22 -13.01 19.41 -10.15
N ASN A 23 -13.15 18.23 -10.74
CA ASN A 23 -14.43 17.52 -10.87
C ASN A 23 -14.38 16.07 -10.34
N ARG A 24 -13.38 15.72 -9.55
CA ARG A 24 -13.22 14.37 -8.99
C ARG A 24 -12.67 14.42 -7.57
N PHE A 25 -12.95 13.37 -6.80
CA PHE A 25 -12.30 13.15 -5.53
C PHE A 25 -10.89 12.59 -5.73
N GLU A 26 -9.91 13.18 -5.05
CA GLU A 26 -8.55 12.68 -4.97
C GLU A 26 -8.08 12.65 -3.52
N ILE A 27 -7.36 11.58 -3.17
CA ILE A 27 -6.58 11.50 -1.94
C ILE A 27 -5.14 11.15 -2.34
N ASP A 28 -4.19 11.86 -1.75
CA ASP A 28 -2.77 11.74 -2.09
C ASP A 28 -1.88 12.14 -0.91
N ILE A 29 -0.59 11.81 -1.00
CA ILE A 29 0.44 12.29 -0.07
C ILE A 29 1.23 13.40 -0.76
N GLU A 30 1.34 14.56 -0.10
CA GLU A 30 2.17 15.67 -0.57
C GLU A 30 3.38 15.84 0.35
N SER A 31 4.56 15.87 -0.25
CA SER A 31 5.80 16.19 0.47
C SER A 31 6.05 17.70 0.40
N ARG A 32 6.07 18.38 1.56
CA ARG A 32 6.43 19.80 1.70
C ARG A 32 7.54 19.96 2.72
N SER A 33 8.64 20.60 2.34
CA SER A 33 9.71 20.99 3.27
C SER A 33 10.17 19.85 4.21
N ASN A 34 10.35 18.65 3.67
CA ASN A 34 10.75 17.44 4.41
C ASN A 34 9.70 16.88 5.40
N GLN A 35 8.44 17.29 5.26
CA GLN A 35 7.29 16.69 5.94
C GLN A 35 6.30 16.18 4.89
N GLU A 36 5.54 15.16 5.27
CA GLU A 36 4.50 14.59 4.44
C GLU A 36 3.13 14.84 5.08
N LEU A 37 2.18 15.27 4.26
CA LEU A 37 0.79 15.51 4.65
C LEU A 37 -0.16 14.80 3.70
N TYR A 38 -1.36 14.51 4.18
CA TYR A 38 -2.45 14.05 3.32
C TYR A 38 -3.09 15.25 2.63
N ARG A 39 -3.36 15.11 1.34
CA ARG A 39 -4.13 16.08 0.57
C ARG A 39 -5.42 15.44 0.10
N LEU A 40 -6.54 16.05 0.47
CA LEU A 40 -7.86 15.72 -0.05
C LEU A 40 -8.32 16.80 -1.04
N ARG A 41 -8.61 16.38 -2.27
CA ARG A 41 -9.25 17.24 -3.26
C ARG A 41 -10.69 16.84 -3.44
N TYR A 42 -11.57 17.79 -3.20
CA TYR A 42 -13.00 17.66 -3.37
C TYR A 42 -13.42 18.21 -4.74
N PRO A 43 -14.40 17.59 -5.42
CA PRO A 43 -15.01 18.16 -6.60
C PRO A 43 -15.66 19.51 -6.27
N GLN A 44 -15.59 20.46 -7.20
CA GLN A 44 -16.07 21.82 -6.97
C GLN A 44 -17.60 21.94 -6.88
N PHE A 45 -18.31 21.00 -7.51
CA PHE A 45 -19.77 21.04 -7.70
C PHE A 45 -20.49 19.79 -7.12
N ASP A 46 -19.86 19.07 -6.19
CA ASP A 46 -20.52 17.97 -5.49
C ASP A 46 -20.13 17.98 -4.01
N ASP A 47 -21.06 17.49 -3.18
CA ASP A 47 -20.85 17.34 -1.75
C ASP A 47 -20.55 15.87 -1.45
N LEU A 48 -19.39 15.65 -0.82
CA LEU A 48 -18.94 14.33 -0.41
C LEU A 48 -19.18 14.12 1.07
N TYR A 49 -19.66 12.93 1.40
CA TYR A 49 -19.65 12.39 2.75
C TYR A 49 -18.36 11.59 2.96
N LEU A 50 -17.55 12.02 3.92
CA LEU A 50 -16.35 11.30 4.34
C LEU A 50 -16.53 10.81 5.77
N GLU A 51 -16.12 9.58 6.03
CA GLU A 51 -16.18 8.98 7.36
C GLU A 51 -14.89 8.24 7.69
N ALA A 52 -14.27 8.60 8.82
CA ALA A 52 -13.16 7.84 9.40
C ALA A 52 -13.70 6.64 10.19
N MET A 53 -13.82 5.49 9.51
CA MET A 53 -14.50 4.28 10.02
C MET A 53 -13.79 3.60 11.19
N ASP A 54 -12.46 3.58 11.19
CA ASP A 54 -11.65 2.98 12.25
C ASP A 54 -10.32 3.71 12.33
N VAL A 55 -10.07 4.39 13.45
CA VAL A 55 -8.86 5.17 13.70
C VAL A 55 -8.00 4.44 14.74
N LYS A 56 -6.73 4.24 14.43
CA LYS A 56 -5.74 3.58 15.29
C LYS A 56 -4.53 4.50 15.52
N PRO A 57 -4.61 5.44 16.48
CA PRO A 57 -3.52 6.37 16.80
C PRO A 57 -2.17 5.69 17.03
N ARG A 58 -2.16 4.62 17.83
CA ARG A 58 -0.93 3.89 18.18
C ARG A 58 -0.26 3.21 16.98
N ASP A 59 -1.07 2.73 16.04
CA ASP A 59 -0.56 2.13 14.82
C ASP A 59 -0.30 3.21 13.75
N ARG A 60 -0.79 4.44 13.94
CA ARG A 60 -0.81 5.53 12.96
C ARG A 60 -1.54 5.16 11.66
N HIS A 61 -2.71 4.56 11.79
CA HIS A 61 -3.53 4.12 10.65
C HIS A 61 -4.99 4.49 10.84
N LEU A 62 -5.70 4.78 9.75
CA LEU A 62 -7.14 4.89 9.73
C LEU A 62 -7.75 4.30 8.45
N VAL A 63 -9.03 3.95 8.52
CA VAL A 63 -9.84 3.61 7.34
C VAL A 63 -10.77 4.79 7.02
N LEU A 64 -10.66 5.31 5.81
CA LEU A 64 -11.48 6.41 5.30
C LEU A 64 -12.50 5.87 4.29
N ASP A 65 -13.78 6.11 4.52
CA ASP A 65 -14.86 5.87 3.56
C ASP A 65 -15.27 7.20 2.90
N VAL A 66 -15.58 7.15 1.61
CA VAL A 66 -15.94 8.31 0.80
C VAL A 66 -17.16 7.95 -0.04
N ALA A 67 -18.18 8.80 0.00
CA ALA A 67 -19.39 8.67 -0.80
C ALA A 67 -19.82 10.04 -1.33
N GLY A 68 -20.17 10.13 -2.62
CA GLY A 68 -20.75 11.33 -3.22
C GLY A 68 -22.26 11.32 -3.14
N THR A 69 -22.85 12.52 -3.08
CA THR A 69 -24.30 12.70 -3.06
C THR A 69 -24.88 12.68 -4.47
N ASN A 70 -24.27 13.44 -5.40
CA ASN A 70 -24.78 13.60 -6.75
C ASN A 70 -23.94 12.87 -7.80
N LEU A 71 -22.63 12.72 -7.57
CA LEU A 71 -21.77 11.93 -8.43
C LEU A 71 -21.65 10.50 -7.87
N PRO A 72 -21.46 9.47 -8.73
CA PRO A 72 -21.23 8.09 -8.31
C PRO A 72 -19.80 7.90 -7.77
N ILE A 73 -19.38 8.77 -6.85
CA ILE A 73 -18.13 8.69 -6.11
C ILE A 73 -18.38 7.71 -4.96
N SER A 74 -17.68 6.58 -4.95
CA SER A 74 -17.62 5.72 -3.78
C SER A 74 -16.23 5.09 -3.72
N GLY A 75 -15.62 5.14 -2.55
CA GLY A 75 -14.28 4.57 -2.36
C GLY A 75 -14.00 4.39 -0.89
N ARG A 76 -13.13 3.41 -0.60
CA ARG A 76 -12.60 3.20 0.74
C ARG A 76 -11.09 3.10 0.67
N PHE A 77 -10.43 3.72 1.63
CA PHE A 77 -8.98 3.87 1.64
C PHE A 77 -8.42 3.46 3.00
N LEU A 78 -7.28 2.77 2.97
CA LEU A 78 -6.41 2.66 4.12
C LEU A 78 -5.41 3.81 4.05
N CYS A 79 -5.45 4.68 5.05
CA CYS A 79 -4.44 5.72 5.27
C CYS A 79 -3.56 5.27 6.42
N GLY A 80 -2.24 5.40 6.30
CA GLY A 80 -1.36 5.05 7.41
C GLY A 80 0.08 5.47 7.22
N HIS A 81 0.86 5.30 8.29
CA HIS A 81 2.30 5.50 8.25
C HIS A 81 3.00 4.15 8.23
N ASP A 82 3.93 3.95 7.30
CA ASP A 82 4.80 2.79 7.28
C ASP A 82 6.26 3.21 7.13
N GLU A 83 7.13 2.61 7.94
CA GLU A 83 8.54 2.96 8.03
C GLU A 83 8.78 4.46 8.26
N ARG A 84 9.01 5.21 7.18
CA ARG A 84 9.35 6.64 7.17
C ARG A 84 8.29 7.50 6.50
N HIS A 85 7.27 6.90 5.89
CA HIS A 85 6.37 7.59 4.97
C HIS A 85 4.90 7.32 5.27
N TRP A 86 4.06 8.34 5.05
CA TRP A 86 2.62 8.17 4.92
C TRP A 86 2.29 7.47 3.61
N PHE A 87 1.17 6.76 3.60
CA PHE A 87 0.64 6.13 2.41
C PHE A 87 -0.89 6.17 2.40
N VAL A 88 -1.43 6.14 1.20
CA VAL A 88 -2.85 5.86 0.95
C VAL A 88 -2.97 4.67 0.01
N ALA A 89 -3.86 3.74 0.32
CA ALA A 89 -4.16 2.59 -0.53
C ALA A 89 -5.67 2.41 -0.68
N ALA A 90 -6.16 2.37 -1.92
CA ALA A 90 -7.55 2.04 -2.20
C ALA A 90 -7.84 0.58 -1.81
N LEU A 91 -8.97 0.35 -1.17
CA LEU A 91 -9.43 -0.98 -0.81
C LEU A 91 -10.30 -1.58 -1.92
N PRO A 92 -10.16 -2.88 -2.21
CA PRO A 92 -10.95 -3.52 -3.25
C PRO A 92 -12.45 -3.51 -2.91
N PHE A 93 -13.29 -3.09 -3.86
CA PHE A 93 -14.74 -2.93 -3.68
C PHE A 93 -15.47 -4.19 -3.15
N HIS A 94 -15.01 -5.38 -3.54
CA HIS A 94 -15.61 -6.64 -3.09
C HIS A 94 -15.30 -6.97 -1.62
N ARG A 95 -14.40 -6.21 -0.96
CA ARG A 95 -14.02 -6.37 0.45
C ARG A 95 -14.35 -5.10 1.22
N LYS A 96 -15.63 -4.91 1.51
CA LYS A 96 -16.11 -3.84 2.41
C LYS A 96 -15.66 -4.12 3.85
N THR A 97 -14.41 -3.85 4.16
CA THR A 97 -13.87 -3.87 5.52
C THR A 97 -13.88 -2.46 6.08
N THR A 98 -14.35 -2.30 7.32
CA THR A 98 -14.36 -1.01 8.02
C THR A 98 -13.23 -0.88 9.03
N THR A 99 -12.50 -1.97 9.29
CA THR A 99 -11.42 -1.98 10.29
C THR A 99 -10.05 -1.87 9.63
N VAL A 100 -9.09 -1.20 10.28
CA VAL A 100 -7.68 -1.12 9.84
C VAL A 100 -7.11 -2.52 9.63
N ARG A 101 -7.41 -3.45 10.57
CA ARG A 101 -6.95 -4.83 10.48
C ARG A 101 -7.49 -5.53 9.24
N GLY A 102 -8.77 -5.36 8.92
CA GLY A 102 -9.37 -5.96 7.75
C GLY A 102 -8.91 -5.30 6.46
N ALA A 103 -8.65 -3.99 6.47
CA ALA A 103 -8.09 -3.24 5.34
C ALA A 103 -6.68 -3.75 4.98
N MET A 104 -5.81 -3.91 5.98
CA MET A 104 -4.48 -4.52 5.79
C MET A 104 -4.56 -5.95 5.23
N GLU A 105 -5.57 -6.74 5.63
CA GLU A 105 -5.78 -8.08 5.04
C GLU A 105 -6.33 -8.02 3.62
N ALA A 106 -7.17 -7.05 3.30
CA ALA A 106 -7.78 -6.89 1.98
C ALA A 106 -6.74 -6.57 0.91
N LEU A 107 -5.71 -5.78 1.26
CA LEU A 107 -4.59 -5.43 0.37
C LEU A 107 -3.62 -6.58 0.12
N LYS A 108 -3.70 -7.69 0.87
CA LYS A 108 -2.83 -8.84 0.66
C LYS A 108 -3.31 -9.69 -0.52
N PRO A 109 -2.42 -10.00 -1.48
CA PRO A 109 -2.70 -10.95 -2.54
C PRO A 109 -3.17 -12.30 -2.02
N GLU A 110 -3.98 -12.99 -2.81
CA GLU A 110 -4.47 -14.35 -2.47
C GLU A 110 -3.31 -15.30 -2.14
N LEU A 111 -2.23 -15.22 -2.93
CA LEU A 111 -1.04 -16.03 -2.68
C LEU A 111 -0.41 -15.77 -1.31
N VAL A 112 -0.35 -14.50 -0.88
CA VAL A 112 0.17 -14.10 0.44
C VAL A 112 -0.72 -14.67 1.54
N ARG A 113 -2.05 -14.46 1.43
CA ARG A 113 -3.02 -14.98 2.42
C ARG A 113 -2.98 -16.50 2.53
N ARG A 114 -2.84 -17.20 1.39
CA ARG A 114 -2.68 -18.65 1.34
C ARG A 114 -1.40 -19.11 2.04
N GLU A 115 -0.27 -18.44 1.80
CA GLU A 115 0.98 -18.76 2.51
C GLU A 115 0.88 -18.49 4.00
N GLN A 116 0.24 -17.39 4.42
CA GLN A 116 0.01 -17.12 5.85
C GLN A 116 -0.79 -18.23 6.51
N LYS A 117 -1.88 -18.68 5.87
CA LYS A 117 -2.69 -19.80 6.36
C LYS A 117 -1.87 -21.08 6.43
N ARG A 118 -1.14 -21.42 5.35
CA ARG A 118 -0.31 -22.63 5.27
C ARG A 118 0.79 -22.66 6.33
N LYS A 119 1.37 -21.51 6.66
CA LYS A 119 2.40 -21.35 7.70
C LYS A 119 1.83 -21.15 9.10
N GLY A 120 0.50 -21.13 9.27
CA GLY A 120 -0.15 -20.96 10.57
C GLY A 120 0.08 -19.58 11.21
N VAL A 121 0.29 -18.53 10.41
CA VAL A 121 0.53 -17.17 10.93
C VAL A 121 -0.76 -16.58 11.51
N LYS A 122 -0.97 -16.76 12.82
CA LYS A 122 -2.16 -16.27 13.54
C LYS A 122 -1.95 -14.90 14.17
N HIS A 123 -0.84 -14.73 14.88
CA HIS A 123 -0.51 -13.49 15.60
C HIS A 123 0.39 -12.60 14.76
N ARG A 124 0.28 -11.27 14.97
CA ARG A 124 1.17 -10.30 14.34
C ARG A 124 1.22 -10.44 12.80
N ARG A 125 0.12 -10.91 12.22
CA ARG A 125 0.00 -11.26 10.79
C ARG A 125 0.09 -10.07 9.84
N ASN A 126 0.08 -8.84 10.36
CA ASN A 126 0.26 -7.61 9.59
C ASN A 126 1.65 -7.00 9.77
N ARG A 127 2.57 -7.69 10.47
CA ARG A 127 3.96 -7.25 10.51
C ARG A 127 4.61 -7.34 9.14
N ARG A 128 5.60 -6.47 8.94
CA ARG A 128 6.46 -6.49 7.75
C ARG A 128 7.21 -7.81 7.59
N LYS A 129 7.66 -8.42 8.69
CA LYS A 129 8.31 -9.73 8.69
C LYS A 129 7.46 -10.78 9.39
N THR A 130 7.15 -11.86 8.68
CA THR A 130 6.44 -13.04 9.18
C THR A 130 7.10 -14.33 8.66
N ALA A 131 6.70 -15.48 9.19
CA ALA A 131 7.15 -16.77 8.65
C ALA A 131 6.66 -17.07 7.22
N ALA A 132 5.68 -16.30 6.72
CA ALA A 132 5.11 -16.47 5.39
C ALA A 132 5.68 -15.51 4.36
N TYR A 133 6.10 -14.31 4.79
CA TYR A 133 6.61 -13.27 3.91
C TYR A 133 7.45 -12.22 4.64
N HIS A 134 8.26 -11.50 3.87
CA HIS A 134 8.73 -10.14 4.19
C HIS A 134 7.96 -9.13 3.32
N ARG A 135 7.71 -7.91 3.82
CA ARG A 135 7.04 -6.84 3.08
C ARG A 135 7.87 -5.56 3.14
N GLN A 136 8.02 -4.89 2.01
CA GLN A 136 8.66 -3.59 1.86
C GLN A 136 7.83 -2.76 0.88
N GLY A 137 7.29 -1.63 1.33
CA GLY A 137 6.31 -0.86 0.55
C GLY A 137 5.16 -1.72 0.04
N GLU A 138 5.02 -1.80 -1.27
CA GLU A 138 3.95 -2.55 -1.95
C GLU A 138 4.33 -4.02 -2.23
N TRP A 139 5.57 -4.40 -1.98
CA TRP A 139 6.12 -5.70 -2.34
C TRP A 139 6.07 -6.68 -1.18
N PHE A 140 5.60 -7.89 -1.48
CA PHE A 140 5.68 -9.07 -0.63
C PHE A 140 6.71 -10.05 -1.21
N PHE A 141 7.57 -10.56 -0.33
CA PHE A 141 8.63 -11.52 -0.64
C PHE A 141 8.34 -12.82 0.11
N LEU A 142 7.97 -13.86 -0.61
CA LEU A 142 7.53 -15.15 -0.05
C LEU A 142 8.69 -16.15 -0.13
N PRO A 143 9.20 -16.70 0.99
CA PRO A 143 10.34 -17.62 0.97
C PRO A 143 10.09 -18.87 0.11
N ARG A 144 11.07 -19.21 -0.73
CA ARG A 144 11.09 -20.38 -1.62
C ARG A 144 12.46 -21.07 -1.53
N PRO A 145 12.79 -21.67 -0.37
CA PRO A 145 14.13 -22.27 -0.13
C PRO A 145 14.46 -23.45 -1.06
N LYS A 146 13.47 -24.06 -1.72
CA LYS A 146 13.66 -25.14 -2.69
C LYS A 146 13.67 -24.68 -4.14
N MET A 147 13.49 -23.39 -4.40
CA MET A 147 13.53 -22.85 -5.76
C MET A 147 14.98 -22.79 -6.24
N ASN A 148 15.19 -23.15 -7.50
CA ASN A 148 16.47 -23.08 -8.18
C ASN A 148 16.27 -22.39 -9.54
N ALA A 149 17.08 -21.37 -9.83
CA ALA A 149 17.08 -20.65 -11.09
C ALA A 149 17.86 -21.38 -12.19
N ASN A 150 18.59 -22.45 -11.86
CA ASN A 150 19.39 -23.25 -12.79
C ASN A 150 20.37 -22.42 -13.64
N GLY A 151 20.96 -21.37 -13.07
CA GLY A 151 21.90 -20.48 -13.76
C GLY A 151 21.25 -19.43 -14.66
N ALA A 152 19.91 -19.35 -14.70
CA ALA A 152 19.17 -18.35 -15.47
C ALA A 152 18.90 -17.06 -14.68
N GLU A 153 19.40 -16.93 -13.45
CA GLU A 153 19.35 -15.69 -12.70
C GLU A 153 20.25 -14.60 -13.28
N VAL A 154 19.84 -13.35 -13.11
CA VAL A 154 20.60 -12.17 -13.50
C VAL A 154 21.05 -11.43 -12.24
N GLN A 155 22.32 -11.03 -12.21
CA GLN A 155 22.84 -10.14 -11.18
C GLN A 155 22.44 -8.70 -11.48
N GLY A 156 21.83 -8.03 -10.52
CA GLY A 156 21.30 -6.68 -10.68
C GLY A 156 19.97 -6.69 -11.42
N GLY A 157 18.93 -6.19 -10.76
CA GLY A 157 17.61 -6.03 -11.35
C GLY A 157 16.81 -4.93 -10.68
N VAL A 158 15.61 -4.68 -11.20
CA VAL A 158 14.67 -3.73 -10.61
C VAL A 158 13.27 -4.33 -10.51
N LEU A 159 12.57 -3.99 -9.43
CA LEU A 159 11.13 -4.17 -9.31
C LEU A 159 10.49 -2.78 -9.40
N VAL A 160 9.60 -2.60 -10.37
CA VAL A 160 8.95 -1.31 -10.67
C VAL A 160 7.45 -1.48 -10.58
N ARG A 161 6.79 -0.55 -9.88
CA ARG A 161 5.35 -0.34 -9.97
C ARG A 161 5.09 1.03 -10.59
N GLY A 162 4.48 1.06 -11.78
CA GLY A 162 4.10 2.31 -12.44
C GLY A 162 5.32 3.21 -12.69
N GLN A 163 5.27 4.44 -12.17
CA GLN A 163 6.29 5.48 -12.37
C GLN A 163 7.13 5.74 -11.11
N GLY A 164 7.03 4.88 -10.08
CA GLY A 164 7.74 5.06 -8.81
C GLY A 164 9.22 4.67 -8.88
N LYS A 165 9.98 5.05 -7.83
CA LYS A 165 11.39 4.68 -7.71
C LYS A 165 11.51 3.14 -7.65
N PRO A 166 12.43 2.54 -8.43
CA PRO A 166 12.57 1.10 -8.47
C PRO A 166 13.14 0.56 -7.16
N HIS A 167 12.65 -0.59 -6.72
CA HIS A 167 13.42 -1.42 -5.78
C HIS A 167 14.57 -2.05 -6.55
N ARG A 168 15.81 -1.86 -6.09
CA ARG A 168 16.99 -2.51 -6.66
C ARG A 168 17.17 -3.87 -5.99
N VAL A 169 17.44 -4.88 -6.80
CA VAL A 169 17.64 -6.25 -6.33
C VAL A 169 18.99 -6.79 -6.77
N GLU A 170 19.65 -7.52 -5.88
CA GLU A 170 20.99 -8.10 -6.13
C GLU A 170 20.92 -9.25 -7.13
N TRP A 171 19.94 -10.14 -6.98
CA TRP A 171 19.69 -11.25 -7.90
C TRP A 171 18.21 -11.30 -8.24
N ILE A 172 17.91 -11.45 -9.53
CA ILE A 172 16.55 -11.60 -10.05
C ILE A 172 16.45 -12.79 -10.99
N TYR A 173 15.32 -13.48 -10.97
CA TYR A 173 15.00 -14.52 -11.92
C TYR A 173 13.54 -14.41 -12.35
N HIS A 174 13.31 -14.36 -13.65
CA HIS A 174 11.98 -14.38 -14.25
C HIS A 174 11.71 -15.79 -14.77
N ALA A 175 10.82 -16.51 -14.08
CA ALA A 175 10.45 -17.86 -14.47
C ALA A 175 9.56 -17.84 -15.73
N PRO A 176 9.61 -18.90 -16.58
CA PRO A 176 8.75 -19.02 -17.75
C PRO A 176 7.24 -18.91 -17.45
N GLY A 177 6.82 -19.26 -16.23
CA GLY A 177 5.43 -19.13 -15.77
C GLY A 177 5.00 -17.71 -15.36
N GLY A 178 5.81 -16.69 -15.65
CA GLY A 178 5.52 -15.29 -15.31
C GLY A 178 5.78 -14.91 -13.84
N GLU A 179 6.41 -15.80 -13.07
CA GLU A 179 6.74 -15.55 -11.68
C GLU A 179 8.12 -14.90 -11.55
N THR A 180 8.25 -13.86 -10.73
CA THR A 180 9.53 -13.22 -10.44
C THR A 180 10.05 -13.68 -9.08
N PHE A 181 11.34 -14.00 -9.03
CA PHE A 181 12.05 -14.39 -7.82
C PHE A 181 13.25 -13.47 -7.59
N VAL A 182 13.56 -13.21 -6.32
CA VAL A 182 14.71 -12.40 -5.92
C VAL A 182 15.51 -13.07 -4.80
N ARG A 183 16.80 -12.78 -4.73
CA ARG A 183 17.73 -13.23 -3.67
C ARG A 183 18.78 -12.14 -3.41
N GLY A 184 19.44 -12.19 -2.26
CA GLY A 184 20.44 -11.19 -1.86
C GLY A 184 19.80 -9.91 -1.34
N ALA A 185 20.47 -8.78 -1.53
CA ALA A 185 19.99 -7.48 -1.11
C ALA A 185 18.80 -6.97 -1.96
N VAL A 186 17.80 -6.41 -1.29
CA VAL A 186 16.70 -5.65 -1.88
C VAL A 186 16.65 -4.28 -1.21
N SER A 187 16.90 -3.23 -1.98
CA SER A 187 17.00 -1.86 -1.47
C SER A 187 16.05 -0.91 -2.18
N HIS A 188 15.55 0.06 -1.43
CA HIS A 188 14.73 1.16 -1.90
C HIS A 188 15.10 2.41 -1.10
N PRO A 189 15.14 3.62 -1.70
CA PRO A 189 15.54 4.84 -0.99
C PRO A 189 14.73 5.12 0.28
N ASP A 190 13.45 4.75 0.24
CA ASP A 190 12.48 5.07 1.29
C ASP A 190 12.35 3.96 2.34
N HIS A 191 13.06 2.84 2.16
CA HIS A 191 12.92 1.65 2.99
C HIS A 191 14.24 1.03 3.44
N GLU A 192 14.20 0.35 4.58
CA GLU A 192 15.37 -0.39 5.08
C GLU A 192 15.74 -1.53 4.13
N THR A 193 17.02 -1.67 3.77
CA THR A 193 17.49 -2.75 2.89
C THR A 193 17.25 -4.12 3.53
N ILE A 194 16.62 -5.03 2.80
CA ILE A 194 16.39 -6.40 3.23
C ILE A 194 17.42 -7.31 2.57
N ARG A 195 17.94 -8.30 3.30
CA ARG A 195 18.81 -9.35 2.76
C ARG A 195 18.12 -10.71 2.82
N PHE A 196 18.16 -11.44 1.70
CA PHE A 196 17.57 -12.75 1.55
C PHE A 196 18.61 -13.83 1.23
N ASP A 197 18.78 -14.78 2.15
CA ASP A 197 19.70 -15.92 1.97
C ASP A 197 19.17 -16.97 0.98
N VAL A 198 17.85 -16.99 0.79
CA VAL A 198 17.16 -17.91 -0.12
C VAL A 198 16.34 -17.15 -1.15
N TRP A 199 15.95 -17.83 -2.23
CA TRP A 199 15.02 -17.27 -3.21
C TRP A 199 13.68 -16.92 -2.58
N HIS A 200 13.14 -15.76 -2.94
CA HIS A 200 11.81 -15.31 -2.54
C HIS A 200 10.99 -15.00 -3.78
N ARG A 201 9.75 -15.51 -3.84
CA ARG A 201 8.80 -15.09 -4.87
C ARG A 201 8.29 -13.69 -4.56
N VAL A 202 8.35 -12.82 -5.56
CA VAL A 202 7.88 -11.44 -5.48
C VAL A 202 6.41 -11.38 -5.84
N VAL A 203 5.62 -10.68 -5.04
CA VAL A 203 4.20 -10.43 -5.28
C VAL A 203 3.88 -9.01 -4.86
N GLN A 204 3.22 -8.23 -5.69
CA GLN A 204 2.77 -6.88 -5.35
C GLN A 204 1.43 -6.93 -4.60
N ASN A 205 1.12 -5.93 -3.77
CA ASN A 205 -0.17 -5.76 -3.12
C ASN A 205 -1.37 -5.71 -4.11
N GLN A 206 -2.58 -5.96 -3.60
CA GLN A 206 -3.82 -5.87 -4.36
C GLN A 206 -4.51 -4.53 -4.11
N GLU A 207 -4.11 -3.51 -4.86
CA GLU A 207 -4.91 -2.30 -5.01
C GLU A 207 -5.84 -2.44 -6.21
N PRO A 208 -7.13 -2.06 -6.11
CA PRO A 208 -8.01 -2.05 -7.26
C PRO A 208 -7.50 -1.05 -8.30
N GLU A 209 -7.77 -1.34 -9.58
CA GLU A 209 -7.74 -0.33 -10.64
C GLU A 209 -8.53 0.90 -10.14
N PRO A 210 -7.96 2.12 -10.21
CA PRO A 210 -8.67 3.31 -9.77
C PRO A 210 -9.99 3.42 -10.52
N THR A 211 -11.12 3.39 -9.81
CA THR A 211 -12.41 3.68 -10.44
C THR A 211 -12.29 5.05 -11.10
N PRO A 212 -12.82 5.26 -12.32
CA PRO A 212 -12.68 6.52 -13.05
C PRO A 212 -13.00 7.78 -12.24
N VAL A 213 -13.77 7.64 -11.16
CA VAL A 213 -14.48 8.68 -10.42
C VAL A 213 -13.87 8.96 -9.03
N ALA A 214 -13.07 8.04 -8.47
CA ALA A 214 -12.31 8.23 -7.24
C ALA A 214 -10.95 7.57 -7.40
N LYS A 215 -9.95 8.35 -7.84
CA LYS A 215 -8.61 7.84 -8.05
C LYS A 215 -7.73 8.29 -6.89
N PRO A 216 -7.12 7.38 -6.11
CA PRO A 216 -5.91 7.76 -5.38
C PRO A 216 -4.90 8.18 -6.43
N VAL A 217 -4.40 9.42 -6.34
CA VAL A 217 -3.48 9.94 -7.36
C VAL A 217 -2.05 9.44 -7.13
N THR A 218 -1.77 8.88 -5.95
CA THR A 218 -0.54 8.14 -5.69
C THR A 218 -0.50 6.81 -6.46
N LYS A 219 -0.32 6.89 -7.78
CA LYS A 219 0.82 6.21 -8.39
C LYS A 219 2.03 6.92 -7.77
N MET A 220 2.90 6.22 -7.04
CA MET A 220 4.15 6.80 -6.53
C MET A 220 4.79 7.65 -7.65
N LEU A 221 4.66 8.96 -7.53
CA LEU A 221 5.21 9.96 -8.42
C LEU A 221 6.07 10.80 -7.51
N TYR A 222 7.33 10.38 -7.38
CA TYR A 222 8.36 11.27 -6.93
C TYR A 222 8.92 11.90 -8.20
N ILE A 223 8.51 13.16 -8.44
CA ILE A 223 9.22 14.04 -9.38
C ILE A 223 10.65 14.20 -8.85
N ASP A 224 11.60 14.22 -9.79
CA ASP A 224 13.05 14.22 -9.61
C ASP A 224 13.59 15.12 -8.48
#